data_AF-A0A7V0T3T9-F1
#
_entry.id   AF-A0A7V0T3T9-F1
#
_cell.length_a   1.000
_cell.length_b   1.000
_cell.length_c   1.000
_cell.angle_alpha   90.00
_cell.angle_beta   90.00
_cell.angle_gamma   90.00
#
_symmetry.space_group_name_H-M   'P 1'
#
loop_
_entity.id
_entity.type
_entity.pdbx_description
1 polymer ?
#
loop_
_entity_poly.entity_id
_entity_poly.type
_entity_poly.pdbx_seq_one_letter_code
_entity_poly.pdbx_strand_id
1 'polypeptide(L)'
;MALSKGRIVGLILIGVVVVVLGIVLLTGQQEDNKPIDARAFIRNTEKQLGKIERKAVDVRDHFGAEVEEELAQVDQLLATTREVLQRMQNVSDQVELRKLREEANAAYRAAQDILKEFE
;
A
#
# COMPACT_ATOMS: atom_id res chain seq x y z
N MET A 1 35.30 6.20 26.41
CA MET A 1 34.91 4.77 26.45
C MET A 1 33.38 4.72 26.42
N ALA A 2 32.82 3.91 25.49
CA ALA A 2 31.39 3.66 25.22
C ALA A 2 30.50 4.85 24.78
N LEU A 3 30.75 5.39 23.58
CA LEU A 3 29.69 6.00 22.77
C LEU A 3 28.75 4.89 22.27
N SER A 4 27.48 4.94 22.68
CA SER A 4 26.45 3.98 22.28
C SER A 4 26.20 4.05 20.78
N LYS A 5 26.42 2.92 20.09
CA LYS A 5 26.30 2.75 18.63
C LYS A 5 24.86 2.73 18.12
N GLY A 6 23.85 2.94 18.97
CA GLY A 6 22.43 2.80 18.63
C GLY A 6 21.70 4.05 18.14
N ARG A 7 22.28 5.26 18.18
CA ARG A 7 21.56 6.51 17.83
C ARG A 7 21.80 7.07 16.43
N ILE A 8 22.86 6.63 15.73
CA ILE A 8 23.20 7.12 14.40
C ILE A 8 22.32 6.47 13.32
N VAL A 9 21.89 5.22 13.53
CA VAL A 9 21.04 4.50 12.59
C VAL A 9 19.62 5.09 12.52
N GLY A 10 19.08 5.60 13.64
CA GLY A 10 17.75 6.24 13.67
C GLY A 10 17.67 7.64 13.04
N LEU A 11 18.81 8.31 12.77
CA LEU A 11 18.82 9.70 12.29
C LEU A 11 19.09 9.85 10.79
N ILE A 12 19.53 8.78 10.10
CA ILE A 12 19.82 8.82 8.65
C ILE A 12 18.59 8.39 7.81
N LEU A 13 17.67 7.59 8.38
CA LEU A 13 16.50 7.07 7.66
C LEU A 13 15.46 8.13 7.28
N ILE A 14 15.45 9.30 7.93
CA ILE A 14 14.50 10.37 7.63
C ILE A 14 14.93 11.21 6.41
N GLY A 15 16.23 11.22 6.06
CA GLY A 15 16.74 12.02 4.94
C GLY A 15 16.45 11.44 3.55
N VAL A 16 16.28 10.12 3.44
CA VAL A 16 16.17 9.43 2.14
C VAL A 16 14.72 9.28 1.67
N VAL A 17 13.74 9.26 2.59
CA VAL A 17 12.31 9.13 2.26
C VAL A 17 11.75 10.37 1.54
N VAL A 18 12.30 11.56 1.80
CA VAL A 18 11.81 12.82 1.19
C VAL A 18 12.19 12.97 -0.28
N VAL A 19 13.30 12.38 -0.73
CA VAL A 19 13.77 12.49 -2.13
C VAL A 19 12.87 11.69 -3.08
N VAL A 20 12.30 10.57 -2.62
CA VAL A 20 11.37 9.76 -3.43
C VAL A 20 10.01 10.45 -3.56
N LEU A 21 9.53 11.13 -2.51
CA LEU A 21 8.27 11.89 -2.57
C LEU A 21 8.35 13.06 -3.58
N GLY A 22 9.53 13.69 -3.74
CA GLY A 22 9.72 14.84 -4.64
C GLY A 22 9.69 14.52 -6.13
N ILE A 23 10.09 13.30 -6.55
CA ILE A 23 10.12 12.92 -7.97
C ILE A 23 8.76 12.38 -8.45
N VAL A 24 8.00 11.70 -7.60
CA VAL A 24 6.68 11.16 -7.96
C VAL A 24 5.64 12.25 -8.19
N LEU A 25 5.74 13.40 -7.50
CA LEU A 25 4.82 14.53 -7.69
C LEU A 25 4.93 15.15 -9.09
N LEU A 26 6.09 15.05 -9.76
CA LEU A 26 6.29 15.61 -11.11
C LEU A 26 5.76 14.70 -12.24
N THR A 27 5.56 13.41 -11.98
CA THR A 27 5.07 12.44 -12.99
C THR A 27 3.61 12.02 -12.76
N GLY A 28 3.10 12.14 -11.53
CA GLY A 28 1.74 11.71 -11.16
C GLY A 28 0.59 12.52 -11.79
N GLN A 29 0.84 13.72 -12.29
CA GLN A 29 -0.22 14.61 -12.82
C GLN A 29 -0.51 14.43 -14.32
N GLN A 30 0.29 13.67 -15.08
CA GLN A 30 0.08 13.51 -16.53
C GLN A 30 -0.63 12.21 -16.95
N GLU A 31 -0.81 11.24 -16.05
CA GLU A 31 -1.68 10.07 -16.33
C GLU A 31 -3.18 10.36 -16.14
N ASP A 32 -3.54 11.53 -15.60
CA ASP A 32 -4.92 11.82 -15.20
C ASP A 32 -5.92 11.99 -16.34
N ASN A 33 -5.48 12.18 -17.59
CA ASN A 33 -6.40 12.32 -18.73
C ASN A 33 -6.66 11.03 -19.53
N LYS A 34 -6.09 9.89 -19.13
CA LYS A 34 -6.39 8.61 -19.79
C LYS A 34 -7.65 7.98 -19.18
N PRO A 35 -8.56 7.40 -19.99
CA PRO A 35 -9.71 6.67 -19.48
C PRO A 35 -9.23 5.51 -18.62
N ILE A 36 -9.87 5.34 -17.45
CA ILE A 36 -9.56 4.25 -16.53
C ILE A 36 -10.23 2.98 -17.06
N ASP A 37 -9.42 2.01 -17.49
CA ASP A 37 -9.90 0.65 -17.70
C ASP A 37 -10.08 -0.02 -16.33
N ALA A 38 -11.28 0.12 -15.77
CA ALA A 38 -11.64 -0.45 -14.46
C ALA A 38 -11.41 -1.98 -14.42
N ARG A 39 -11.64 -2.70 -15.53
CA ARG A 39 -11.46 -4.16 -15.58
C ARG A 39 -9.99 -4.55 -15.55
N ALA A 40 -9.13 -3.83 -16.27
CA ALA A 40 -7.70 -4.05 -16.22
C ALA A 40 -7.14 -3.69 -14.84
N PHE A 41 -7.58 -2.57 -14.27
CA PHE A 41 -7.19 -2.13 -12.93
C PHE A 41 -7.57 -3.17 -11.87
N ILE A 42 -8.85 -3.54 -11.77
CA ILE A 42 -9.35 -4.52 -10.79
C ILE A 42 -8.51 -5.81 -10.85
N ARG A 43 -8.34 -6.37 -12.05
CA ARG A 43 -7.59 -7.63 -12.24
C ARG A 43 -6.14 -7.52 -11.78
N ASN A 44 -5.49 -6.39 -12.05
CA ASN A 44 -4.10 -6.18 -11.65
C ASN A 44 -3.99 -5.99 -10.13
N THR A 45 -4.92 -5.25 -9.53
CA THR A 45 -4.98 -5.01 -8.09
C THR A 45 -5.29 -6.30 -7.34
N GLU A 46 -6.22 -7.14 -7.81
CA GLU A 46 -6.50 -8.45 -7.21
C GLU A 46 -5.27 -9.37 -7.18
N LYS A 47 -4.48 -9.40 -8.27
CA LYS A 47 -3.21 -10.14 -8.29
C LYS A 47 -2.21 -9.60 -7.27
N GLN A 48 -2.21 -8.30 -7.05
CA GLN A 48 -1.36 -7.64 -6.06
C GLN A 48 -1.82 -7.94 -4.63
N LEU A 49 -3.12 -7.88 -4.35
CA LEU A 49 -3.69 -8.29 -3.06
C LEU A 49 -3.26 -9.72 -2.70
N GLY A 50 -3.37 -10.66 -3.64
CA GLY A 50 -2.92 -12.04 -3.40
C GLY A 50 -1.43 -12.19 -3.09
N LYS A 51 -0.56 -11.25 -3.51
CA LYS A 51 0.85 -11.24 -3.11
C LYS A 51 1.02 -10.75 -1.67
N ILE A 52 0.27 -9.72 -1.29
CA ILE A 52 0.30 -9.14 0.05
C ILE A 52 -0.26 -10.10 1.09
N GLU A 53 -1.33 -10.82 0.76
CA GLU A 53 -1.87 -11.87 1.63
C GLU A 53 -0.85 -12.98 1.93
N ARG A 54 -0.13 -13.46 0.89
CA ARG A 54 0.92 -14.46 1.11
C ARG A 54 2.02 -13.92 2.02
N LYS A 55 2.45 -12.67 1.80
CA LYS A 55 3.44 -12.04 2.67
C LYS A 55 2.94 -11.88 4.11
N ALA A 56 1.67 -11.53 4.31
CA ALA A 56 1.06 -11.45 5.64
C ALA A 56 1.07 -12.82 6.35
N VAL A 57 0.84 -13.92 5.62
CA VAL A 57 0.99 -15.28 6.15
C VAL A 57 2.45 -15.56 6.52
N ASP A 58 3.41 -15.22 5.66
CA ASP A 58 4.84 -15.44 5.94
C ASP A 58 5.30 -14.68 7.19
N VAL A 59 4.84 -13.43 7.36
CA VAL A 59 5.10 -12.59 8.55
C VAL A 59 4.47 -13.21 9.79
N ARG A 60 3.22 -13.66 9.71
CA ARG A 60 2.55 -14.36 10.82
C ARG A 60 3.29 -15.62 11.24
N ASP A 61 3.76 -16.40 10.28
CA ASP A 61 4.45 -17.66 10.54
C ASP A 61 5.84 -17.42 11.15
N HIS A 62 6.48 -16.29 10.84
CA HIS A 62 7.80 -15.92 11.38
C HIS A 62 7.74 -15.30 12.78
N PHE A 63 6.84 -14.34 13.00
CA PHE A 63 6.77 -13.55 14.23
C PHE A 63 5.68 -14.01 15.20
N GLY A 64 4.76 -14.88 14.77
CA GLY A 64 3.71 -15.43 15.61
C GLY A 64 2.71 -14.38 16.09
N ALA A 65 2.38 -14.41 17.39
CA ALA A 65 1.38 -13.52 17.99
C ALA A 65 1.85 -12.07 18.17
N GLU A 66 3.16 -11.79 18.03
CA GLU A 66 3.73 -10.45 18.24
C GLU A 66 3.29 -9.43 17.18
N VAL A 67 2.75 -9.91 16.06
CA VAL A 67 2.34 -9.11 14.90
C VAL A 67 0.84 -9.22 14.60
N GLU A 68 0.06 -9.80 15.52
CA GLU A 68 -1.36 -10.09 15.29
C GLU A 68 -2.19 -8.80 15.10
N GLU A 69 -1.85 -7.73 15.81
CA GLU A 69 -2.55 -6.43 15.71
C GLU A 69 -2.26 -5.76 14.36
N GLU A 70 -1.01 -5.73 13.93
CA GLU A 70 -0.59 -5.17 12.65
C GLU A 70 -1.13 -5.99 11.47
N LEU A 71 -1.17 -7.31 11.59
CA LEU A 71 -1.78 -8.17 10.58
C LEU A 71 -3.29 -8.02 10.51
N ALA A 72 -3.98 -7.82 11.65
CA ALA A 72 -5.40 -7.49 11.64
C ALA A 72 -5.66 -6.15 10.93
N GLN A 73 -4.79 -5.16 11.11
CA GLN A 73 -4.86 -3.89 10.39
C GLN A 73 -4.62 -4.08 8.88
N VAL A 74 -3.64 -4.90 8.49
CA VAL A 74 -3.41 -5.27 7.09
C VAL A 74 -4.65 -5.91 6.49
N ASP A 75 -5.26 -6.89 7.18
CA ASP A 75 -6.48 -7.57 6.71
C ASP A 75 -7.64 -6.58 6.51
N GLN A 76 -7.82 -5.61 7.41
CA GLN A 76 -8.83 -4.57 7.28
C GLN A 76 -8.59 -3.69 6.04
N LEU A 77 -7.34 -3.32 5.77
CA LEU A 77 -6.97 -2.51 4.60
C LEU A 77 -7.14 -3.28 3.29
N LEU A 78 -6.85 -4.59 3.28
CA LEU A 78 -7.10 -5.45 2.13
C LEU A 78 -8.61 -5.63 1.89
N ALA A 79 -9.41 -5.79 2.94
CA ALA A 79 -10.87 -5.84 2.85
C ALA A 79 -11.45 -4.54 2.28
N THR A 80 -10.98 -3.39 2.78
CA THR A 80 -11.36 -2.07 2.27
C THR A 80 -11.02 -1.95 0.78
N THR A 81 -9.81 -2.36 0.39
CA THR A 81 -9.41 -2.35 -1.02
C THR A 81 -10.37 -3.18 -1.87
N ARG A 82 -10.75 -4.38 -1.43
CA ARG A 82 -11.70 -5.25 -2.16
C ARG A 82 -13.08 -4.65 -2.30
N GLU A 83 -13.60 -4.03 -1.25
CA GLU A 83 -14.89 -3.35 -1.29
C GLU A 83 -14.89 -2.23 -2.33
N VAL A 84 -13.81 -1.44 -2.38
CA VAL A 84 -13.64 -0.40 -3.39
C VAL A 84 -13.55 -1.00 -4.80
N LEU A 85 -12.79 -2.07 -5.00
CA LEU A 85 -12.73 -2.77 -6.29
C LEU A 85 -14.11 -3.31 -6.73
N GLN A 86 -14.92 -3.81 -5.79
CA GLN A 86 -16.28 -4.26 -6.05
C GLN A 86 -17.20 -3.09 -6.45
N ARG A 87 -17.07 -1.94 -5.78
CA ARG A 87 -17.79 -0.70 -6.16
C ARG A 87 -17.40 -0.27 -7.57
N MET A 88 -16.11 -0.31 -7.92
CA MET A 88 -15.62 0.06 -9.26
C MET A 88 -16.24 -0.78 -10.40
N GLN A 89 -16.70 -2.01 -10.14
CA GLN A 89 -17.36 -2.84 -11.16
C GLN A 89 -18.70 -2.25 -11.62
N ASN A 90 -19.35 -1.46 -10.77
CA ASN A 90 -20.69 -0.92 -10.98
C ASN A 90 -20.69 0.57 -11.37
N VAL A 91 -19.51 1.19 -11.46
CA VAL A 91 -19.37 2.63 -11.76
C VAL A 91 -18.93 2.82 -13.20
N SER A 92 -19.69 3.62 -13.95
CA SER A 92 -19.35 4.04 -15.32
C SER A 92 -18.75 5.45 -15.38
N ASP A 93 -18.97 6.27 -14.35
CA ASP A 93 -18.45 7.63 -14.29
C ASP A 93 -16.93 7.64 -14.07
N GLN A 94 -16.20 8.35 -14.93
CA GLN A 94 -14.74 8.38 -14.90
C GLN A 94 -14.20 9.19 -13.71
N VAL A 95 -14.94 10.20 -13.25
CA VAL A 95 -14.53 11.00 -12.08
C VAL A 95 -14.66 10.15 -10.83
N GLU A 96 -15.76 9.41 -10.68
CA GLU A 96 -15.96 8.47 -9.59
C GLU A 96 -14.98 7.29 -9.65
N LEU A 97 -14.72 6.70 -10.82
CA LEU A 97 -13.69 5.67 -10.99
C LEU A 97 -12.30 6.15 -10.57
N ARG A 98 -11.96 7.42 -10.82
CA ARG A 98 -10.68 7.99 -10.39
C ARG A 98 -10.58 8.07 -8.87
N LYS A 99 -11.64 8.53 -8.21
CA LYS A 99 -11.72 8.58 -6.74
C LYS A 99 -11.60 7.18 -6.13
N LEU A 100 -12.34 6.21 -6.67
CA LEU A 100 -12.27 4.82 -6.22
C LEU A 100 -10.87 4.22 -6.44
N ARG A 101 -10.22 4.53 -7.58
CA ARG A 101 -8.85 4.11 -7.84
C ARG A 101 -7.88 4.66 -6.79
N GLU A 102 -8.01 5.94 -6.45
CA GLU A 102 -7.19 6.59 -5.42
C GLU A 102 -7.43 5.97 -4.04
N GLU A 103 -8.69 5.73 -3.68
CA GLU A 103 -9.10 5.08 -2.42
C GLU A 103 -8.53 3.67 -2.30
N ALA A 104 -8.70 2.84 -3.33
CA ALA A 104 -8.14 1.48 -3.39
C ALA A 104 -6.61 1.49 -3.28
N ASN A 105 -5.94 2.41 -4.00
CA ASN A 105 -4.49 2.51 -3.96
C ASN A 105 -3.97 2.99 -2.60
N ALA A 106 -4.69 3.90 -1.93
CA ALA A 106 -4.31 4.39 -0.61
C ALA A 106 -4.39 3.28 0.44
N ALA A 107 -5.50 2.53 0.49
CA ALA A 107 -5.66 1.40 1.39
C ALA A 107 -4.63 0.29 1.12
N TYR A 108 -4.42 -0.05 -0.16
CA TYR A 108 -3.42 -1.02 -0.57
C TYR A 108 -1.99 -0.63 -0.17
N ARG A 109 -1.60 0.64 -0.38
CA ARG A 109 -0.27 1.14 -0.01
C ARG A 109 -0.07 1.11 1.51
N ALA A 110 -1.06 1.53 2.28
CA ALA A 110 -1.00 1.45 3.74
C ALA A 110 -0.76 0.01 4.22
N ALA A 111 -1.43 -0.98 3.61
CA ALA A 111 -1.24 -2.39 3.95
C ALA A 111 0.19 -2.87 3.60
N GLN A 112 0.71 -2.43 2.45
CA GLN A 112 2.10 -2.73 2.07
C GLN A 112 3.11 -2.11 3.04
N ASP A 113 2.88 -0.87 3.46
CA ASP A 113 3.82 -0.14 4.29
C ASP A 113 3.94 -0.77 5.68
N ILE A 114 2.82 -1.21 6.27
CA ILE A 114 2.84 -2.03 7.50
C ILE A 114 3.69 -3.29 7.30
N LEU A 115 3.44 -4.07 6.23
CA LEU A 115 4.21 -5.29 5.98
C LEU A 115 5.70 -5.05 5.67
N LYS A 116 6.11 -3.84 5.28
CA LYS A 116 7.54 -3.51 5.07
C LYS A 116 8.28 -3.29 6.38
N GLU A 117 7.58 -2.97 7.47
CA GLU A 117 8.20 -2.81 8.79
C GLU A 117 8.75 -4.15 9.34
N PHE A 118 8.31 -5.26 8.76
CA PHE A 118 8.71 -6.64 9.10
C PHE A 118 9.71 -7.26 8.10
N GLU A 119 10.27 -6.47 7.17
CA GLU A 119 11.41 -6.86 6.31
C GLU A 119 12.75 -6.57 7.01
#